data_AF-A0A2N1C7G3-F1
#
_entry.id   AF-A0A2N1C7G3-F1
#
_cell.length_a   1.000
_cell.length_b   1.000
_cell.length_c   1.000
_cell.angle_alpha   90.00
_cell.angle_beta   90.00
_cell.angle_gamma   90.00
#
_symmetry.space_group_name_H-M   'P 1'
#
loop_
_entity.id
_entity.type
_entity.pdbx_description
1 polymer ?
#
loop_
_entity_poly.entity_id
_entity_poly.type
_entity_poly.pdbx_seq_one_letter_code
_entity_poly.pdbx_strand_id
1 'polypeptide(L)'
;MKLLKFLTLTVCLLTTSFSYATLITDNNYITVDHQGVNIDWAWASNDNVQYTYDDDVLTNELFSPETLGWREATSEEFSFFTANITSNDFRLAGGGYKTASQFFNSNKFNDYDVSVSDFDLGDISSEFREDTVLDFNLGSMPNDYWFDTFYVRTSVLTTPVPKPIPEPLSILLFAVAFIMLQAKLRKNSA
;
A
#
# COMPACT_ATOMS: atom_id res chain seq x y z
N MET A 1 21.52 15.19 -34.89
CA MET A 1 21.73 13.88 -34.21
C MET A 1 22.13 13.97 -32.74
N LYS A 2 23.00 14.89 -32.29
CA LYS A 2 23.39 14.99 -30.86
C LYS A 2 22.24 15.42 -29.93
N LEU A 3 21.40 16.34 -30.38
CA LEU A 3 20.24 16.84 -29.63
C LEU A 3 19.18 15.75 -29.41
N LEU A 4 18.91 14.95 -30.45
CA LEU A 4 17.94 13.85 -30.40
C LEU A 4 18.35 12.79 -29.35
N LYS A 5 19.64 12.44 -29.30
CA LYS A 5 20.16 11.48 -28.30
C LYS A 5 20.03 11.99 -26.86
N PHE A 6 20.24 13.28 -26.64
CA PHE A 6 20.05 13.90 -25.32
C PHE A 6 18.58 13.89 -24.93
N LEU A 7 17.69 14.27 -25.85
CA LEU A 7 16.25 14.29 -25.62
C LEU A 7 15.70 12.90 -25.30
N THR A 8 16.11 11.86 -26.04
CA THR A 8 15.68 10.48 -25.79
C THR A 8 16.13 9.99 -24.41
N LEU A 9 17.37 10.29 -24.00
CA LEU A 9 17.87 9.92 -22.67
C LEU A 9 17.10 10.63 -21.54
N THR A 10 16.81 11.92 -21.71
CA THR A 10 16.05 12.70 -20.73
C THR A 10 14.61 12.22 -20.63
N VAL A 11 13.95 11.89 -21.75
CA VAL A 11 12.59 11.32 -21.73
C VAL A 11 12.57 9.95 -21.05
N CYS A 12 13.53 9.06 -21.35
CA CYS A 12 13.63 7.76 -20.68
C CYS A 12 13.84 7.88 -19.15
N LEU A 13 14.66 8.84 -18.70
CA LEU A 13 14.89 9.11 -17.27
C LEU A 13 13.68 9.76 -16.57
N LEU A 14 12.88 10.55 -17.29
CA LEU A 14 11.65 11.13 -16.76
C LEU A 14 10.51 10.11 -16.72
N THR A 15 10.43 9.16 -17.67
CA THR A 15 9.42 8.09 -17.65
C THR A 15 9.63 7.06 -16.54
N THR A 16 10.82 6.99 -15.94
CA THR A 16 11.08 6.13 -14.77
C THR A 16 10.66 6.75 -13.44
N SER A 17 10.09 7.97 -13.45
CA SER A 17 9.75 8.71 -12.23
C SER A 17 8.33 8.43 -11.69
N PHE A 18 7.54 7.60 -12.37
CA PHE A 18 6.29 7.09 -11.81
C PHE A 18 6.58 5.83 -10.98
N SER A 19 7.15 6.05 -9.79
CA SER A 19 7.16 5.01 -8.77
C SER A 19 5.87 5.14 -7.95
N TYR A 20 4.81 4.46 -8.37
CA TYR A 20 3.59 4.24 -7.56
C TYR A 20 3.77 3.06 -6.60
N ALA A 21 5.00 2.76 -6.21
CA ALA A 21 5.32 1.63 -5.37
C ALA A 21 6.05 2.11 -4.12
N THR A 22 5.35 2.84 -3.26
CA THR A 22 5.67 2.69 -1.84
C THR A 22 5.18 1.29 -1.50
N LEU A 23 6.10 0.33 -1.54
CA LEU A 23 5.87 -0.97 -0.94
C LEU A 23 5.25 -0.71 0.45
N ILE A 24 4.32 -1.54 0.92
CA ILE A 24 4.05 -1.59 2.36
C ILE A 24 5.36 -2.11 2.98
N THR A 25 6.32 -1.19 3.19
CA THR A 25 7.73 -1.43 3.51
C THR A 25 7.90 -1.79 4.97
N ASP A 26 6.92 -1.43 5.76
CA ASP A 26 6.86 -1.73 7.17
C ASP A 26 6.01 -2.99 7.31
N ASN A 27 6.39 -3.91 8.21
CA ASN A 27 5.65 -5.12 8.55
C ASN A 27 4.30 -4.80 9.25
N ASN A 28 3.56 -3.84 8.71
CA ASN A 28 2.27 -3.31 9.13
C ASN A 28 1.11 -4.20 8.65
N TYR A 29 1.38 -5.49 8.64
CA TYR A 29 0.44 -6.56 8.36
C TYR A 29 0.76 -7.75 9.27
N ILE A 30 -0.22 -8.63 9.41
CA ILE A 30 -0.03 -9.95 10.02
C ILE A 30 -0.03 -11.01 8.92
N THR A 31 0.60 -12.14 9.17
CA THR A 31 0.55 -13.29 8.25
C THR A 31 -0.11 -14.44 8.98
N VAL A 32 -1.13 -15.03 8.35
CA VAL A 32 -1.93 -16.10 8.94
C VAL A 32 -2.01 -17.28 7.97
N ASP A 33 -1.83 -18.48 8.50
CA ASP A 33 -2.03 -19.71 7.74
C ASP A 33 -3.52 -19.99 7.58
N HIS A 34 -4.00 -19.91 6.34
CA HIS A 34 -5.35 -20.25 5.95
C HIS A 34 -5.28 -21.51 5.09
N GLN A 35 -5.54 -22.66 5.71
CA GLN A 35 -5.59 -23.97 5.05
C GLN A 35 -4.30 -24.36 4.29
N GLY A 36 -3.12 -24.03 4.84
CA GLY A 36 -1.82 -24.32 4.21
C GLY A 36 -1.33 -23.23 3.27
N VAL A 37 -2.07 -22.12 3.14
CA VAL A 37 -1.67 -20.92 2.40
C VAL A 37 -1.49 -19.78 3.38
N ASN A 38 -0.28 -19.23 3.44
CA ASN A 38 -0.04 -18.02 4.22
C ASN A 38 -0.66 -16.82 3.51
N ILE A 39 -1.52 -16.09 4.22
CA ILE A 39 -2.18 -14.88 3.76
C ILE A 39 -1.73 -13.72 4.64
N ASP A 40 -1.23 -12.66 4.01
CA ASP A 40 -0.95 -11.41 4.71
C ASP A 40 -2.25 -10.60 4.81
N TRP A 41 -2.53 -10.02 5.98
CA TRP A 41 -3.70 -9.18 6.26
C TRP A 41 -3.24 -7.78 6.69
N ALA A 42 -3.74 -6.77 5.99
CA ALA A 42 -3.46 -5.36 6.24
C ALA A 42 -4.73 -4.65 6.70
N TRP A 43 -4.66 -4.04 7.88
CA TRP A 43 -5.76 -3.27 8.45
C TRP A 43 -5.83 -1.88 7.82
N ALA A 44 -6.90 -1.63 7.07
CA ALA A 44 -7.24 -0.37 6.43
C ALA A 44 -8.46 0.24 7.14
N SER A 45 -8.20 0.89 8.28
CA SER A 45 -9.28 1.42 9.11
C SER A 45 -10.10 2.49 8.39
N ASN A 46 -11.42 2.43 8.53
CA ASN A 46 -12.38 3.34 7.88
C ASN A 46 -12.47 4.70 8.57
N ASP A 47 -12.03 4.81 9.82
CA ASP A 47 -12.01 6.05 10.63
C ASP A 47 -11.21 7.19 9.95
N ASN A 48 -10.47 6.85 8.90
CA ASN A 48 -9.63 7.73 8.10
C ASN A 48 -10.15 7.99 6.69
N VAL A 49 -11.38 7.60 6.37
CA VAL A 49 -11.96 7.77 5.04
C VAL A 49 -12.77 9.05 4.98
N GLN A 50 -12.42 9.91 4.02
CA GLN A 50 -13.24 11.05 3.66
C GLN A 50 -14.44 10.57 2.84
N TYR A 51 -15.59 11.20 3.03
CA TYR A 51 -16.79 10.95 2.23
C TYR A 51 -17.09 12.14 1.33
N THR A 52 -17.55 11.84 0.13
CA THR A 52 -17.97 12.83 -0.86
C THR A 52 -19.44 12.62 -1.19
N TYR A 53 -20.21 13.71 -1.16
CA TYR A 53 -21.64 13.71 -1.48
C TYR A 53 -21.84 14.45 -2.79
N ASP A 54 -22.24 13.75 -3.84
CA ASP A 54 -22.49 14.30 -5.18
C ASP A 54 -23.74 13.68 -5.78
N ASP A 55 -24.60 14.49 -6.42
CA ASP A 55 -25.87 14.08 -7.04
C ASP A 55 -26.74 13.13 -6.16
N ASP A 56 -26.92 13.46 -4.87
CA ASP A 56 -27.62 12.65 -3.86
C ASP A 56 -26.99 11.27 -3.54
N VAL A 57 -25.74 11.03 -3.98
CA VAL A 57 -24.98 9.81 -3.73
C VAL A 57 -23.83 10.10 -2.77
N LEU A 58 -23.74 9.35 -1.67
CA LEU A 58 -22.59 9.39 -0.77
C LEU A 58 -21.61 8.29 -1.15
N THR A 59 -20.38 8.66 -1.49
CA THR A 59 -19.27 7.74 -1.75
C THR A 59 -18.15 7.95 -0.74
N ASN A 60 -17.33 6.92 -0.56
CA ASN A 60 -16.16 6.96 0.31
C ASN A 60 -14.89 7.08 -0.55
N GLU A 61 -13.85 7.74 -0.03
CA GLU A 61 -12.56 7.93 -0.71
C GLU A 61 -11.50 6.94 -0.23
N LEU A 62 -11.90 5.71 0.09
CA LEU A 62 -10.97 4.61 0.30
C LEU A 62 -10.35 4.22 -1.06
N PHE A 63 -9.06 3.97 -1.11
CA PHE A 63 -8.36 3.55 -2.32
C PHE A 63 -8.46 2.04 -2.53
N SER A 64 -8.59 1.63 -3.80
CA SER A 64 -8.57 0.22 -4.16
C SER A 64 -7.27 -0.48 -3.74
N PRO A 65 -7.37 -1.75 -3.30
CA PRO A 65 -6.22 -2.54 -2.93
C PRO A 65 -5.39 -3.05 -4.10
N GLU A 66 -5.76 -2.80 -5.36
CA GLU A 66 -5.08 -3.38 -6.55
C GLU A 66 -3.59 -3.01 -6.69
N THR A 67 -3.07 -2.18 -5.80
CA THR A 67 -1.64 -1.89 -5.68
C THR A 67 -0.89 -3.08 -5.07
N LEU A 68 0.21 -3.52 -5.70
CA LEU A 68 1.18 -4.48 -5.13
C LEU A 68 0.63 -5.88 -4.80
N GLY A 69 -0.42 -6.33 -5.49
CA GLY A 69 -0.99 -7.67 -5.33
C GLY A 69 -1.86 -7.84 -4.10
N TRP A 70 -2.22 -6.73 -3.42
CA TRP A 70 -3.31 -6.73 -2.45
C TRP A 70 -4.66 -6.80 -3.16
N ARG A 71 -5.65 -7.32 -2.45
CA ARG A 71 -7.03 -7.46 -2.92
C ARG A 71 -7.99 -7.48 -1.74
N GLU A 72 -9.28 -7.40 -2.05
CA GLU A 72 -10.34 -7.75 -1.11
C GLU A 72 -10.24 -9.21 -0.68
N ALA A 73 -10.58 -9.48 0.57
CA ALA A 73 -10.73 -10.83 1.09
C ALA A 73 -11.96 -11.50 0.45
N THR A 74 -11.84 -12.78 0.11
CA THR A 74 -13.00 -13.58 -0.25
C THR A 74 -13.88 -13.82 0.99
N SER A 75 -15.16 -14.16 0.78
CA SER A 75 -16.08 -14.44 1.90
C SER A 75 -15.58 -15.57 2.81
N GLU A 76 -14.88 -16.57 2.26
CA GLU A 76 -14.27 -17.67 3.04
C GLU A 76 -13.11 -17.16 3.90
N GLU A 77 -12.19 -16.40 3.31
CA GLU A 77 -11.05 -15.81 4.03
C GLU A 77 -11.53 -14.87 5.14
N PHE A 78 -12.54 -14.05 4.86
CA PHE A 78 -13.10 -13.10 5.83
C PHE A 78 -13.86 -13.81 6.97
N SER A 79 -14.60 -14.88 6.65
CA SER A 79 -15.26 -15.72 7.68
C SER A 79 -14.22 -16.40 8.58
N PHE A 80 -13.11 -16.85 8.02
CA PHE A 80 -12.01 -17.38 8.82
C PHE A 80 -11.37 -16.29 9.69
N PHE A 81 -11.14 -15.10 9.13
CA PHE A 81 -10.54 -13.97 9.85
C PHE A 81 -11.35 -13.61 11.09
N THR A 82 -12.65 -13.33 10.92
CA THR A 82 -13.56 -12.95 12.01
C THR A 82 -13.65 -14.01 13.13
N ALA A 83 -13.42 -15.29 12.81
CA ALA A 83 -13.46 -16.38 13.77
C ALA A 83 -12.14 -16.65 14.50
N ASN A 84 -11.00 -16.21 13.97
CA ASN A 84 -9.67 -16.65 14.43
C ASN A 84 -8.69 -15.51 14.74
N ILE A 85 -8.98 -14.29 14.29
CA ILE A 85 -8.07 -13.15 14.38
C ILE A 85 -8.75 -12.04 15.16
N THR A 86 -7.98 -11.38 16.01
CA THR A 86 -8.42 -10.29 16.88
C THR A 86 -7.55 -9.06 16.66
N SER A 87 -8.02 -7.91 17.15
CA SER A 87 -7.23 -6.67 17.18
C SER A 87 -5.86 -6.85 17.85
N ASN A 88 -5.74 -7.74 18.84
CA ASN A 88 -4.48 -8.02 19.54
C ASN A 88 -3.41 -8.64 18.64
N ASP A 89 -3.78 -9.36 17.57
CA ASP A 89 -2.82 -9.94 16.62
C ASP A 89 -2.07 -8.85 15.84
N PHE A 90 -2.69 -7.67 15.70
CA PHE A 90 -2.09 -6.49 15.08
C PHE A 90 -1.25 -5.65 16.05
N ARG A 91 -1.20 -5.97 17.34
CA ARG A 91 -0.55 -5.12 18.35
C ARG A 91 0.98 -5.13 18.24
N LEU A 92 1.60 -3.95 18.32
CA LEU A 92 3.05 -3.79 18.32
C LEU A 92 3.63 -3.89 19.74
N ALA A 93 4.86 -4.40 19.87
CA ALA A 93 5.53 -4.61 21.17
C ALA A 93 5.78 -3.31 21.98
N GLY A 94 5.75 -2.14 21.33
CA GLY A 94 5.89 -0.83 21.95
C GLY A 94 4.57 -0.08 22.18
N GLY A 95 3.43 -0.72 21.93
CA GLY A 95 2.14 -0.05 21.81
C GLY A 95 1.82 0.35 20.37
N GLY A 96 0.55 0.72 20.14
CA GLY A 96 0.01 0.91 18.79
C GLY A 96 -0.26 -0.40 18.06
N TYR A 97 -0.68 -0.27 16.81
CA TYR A 97 -1.13 -1.38 15.97
C TYR A 97 -0.48 -1.30 14.60
N LYS A 98 -0.23 -2.48 14.03
CA LYS A 98 0.12 -2.65 12.62
C LYS A 98 -1.07 -2.21 11.79
N THR A 99 -0.90 -1.14 11.02
CA THR A 99 -1.94 -0.64 10.12
C THR A 99 -1.34 -0.14 8.82
N ALA A 100 -2.05 -0.40 7.73
CA ALA A 100 -1.69 0.02 6.38
C ALA A 100 -2.61 1.10 5.83
N SER A 101 -3.49 1.65 6.67
CA SER A 101 -4.48 2.67 6.29
C SER A 101 -3.89 3.85 5.52
N GLN A 102 -2.59 4.18 5.67
CA GLN A 102 -1.95 5.24 4.88
C GLN A 102 -1.84 4.97 3.38
N PHE A 103 -1.92 3.69 3.00
CA PHE A 103 -1.84 3.26 1.61
C PHE A 103 -3.23 3.12 0.99
N PHE A 104 -4.27 3.09 1.82
CA PHE A 104 -5.61 2.69 1.42
C PHE A 104 -6.65 3.78 1.66
N ASN A 105 -6.27 4.95 2.19
CA ASN A 105 -7.21 6.03 2.48
C ASN A 105 -6.68 7.37 1.95
N SER A 106 -7.58 8.20 1.41
CA SER A 106 -7.24 9.52 0.87
C SER A 106 -6.78 10.55 1.92
N ASN A 107 -7.35 10.52 3.13
CA ASN A 107 -7.09 11.51 4.16
C ASN A 107 -6.19 10.96 5.27
N LYS A 108 -4.88 11.13 5.09
CA LYS A 108 -3.85 10.53 5.94
C LYS A 108 -2.81 11.53 6.43
N PHE A 109 -3.27 12.72 6.78
CA PHE A 109 -2.41 13.75 7.36
C PHE A 109 -2.25 13.55 8.88
N ASN A 110 -1.21 12.79 9.24
CA ASN A 110 -0.47 12.84 10.52
C ASN A 110 -1.15 12.57 11.87
N ASP A 111 -2.47 12.38 12.01
CA ASP A 111 -3.03 12.28 13.38
C ASP A 111 -4.38 11.56 13.50
N TYR A 112 -4.43 10.27 13.17
CA TYR A 112 -5.62 9.46 13.44
C TYR A 112 -5.24 8.02 13.77
N ASP A 113 -5.76 7.57 14.91
CA ASP A 113 -5.59 6.22 15.46
C ASP A 113 -6.47 5.22 14.69
N VAL A 114 -6.16 3.93 14.82
CA VAL A 114 -7.07 2.86 14.38
C VAL A 114 -8.17 2.65 15.42
N SER A 115 -9.39 2.40 14.97
CA SER A 115 -10.52 2.10 15.87
C SER A 115 -10.47 0.65 16.35
N VAL A 116 -9.72 0.41 17.42
CA VAL A 116 -9.67 -0.92 18.09
C VAL A 116 -11.06 -1.35 18.56
N SER A 117 -11.90 -0.38 18.97
CA SER A 117 -13.26 -0.65 19.39
C SER A 117 -14.11 -1.23 18.29
N ASP A 118 -13.98 -0.76 17.05
CA ASP A 118 -14.82 -1.23 15.95
C ASP A 118 -14.46 -2.68 15.60
N PHE A 119 -13.16 -3.00 15.59
CA PHE A 119 -12.72 -4.40 15.51
C PHE A 119 -13.32 -5.25 16.65
N ASP A 120 -13.15 -4.83 17.91
CA ASP A 120 -13.56 -5.61 19.07
C ASP A 120 -15.09 -5.78 19.18
N LEU A 121 -15.87 -4.84 18.63
CA LEU A 121 -17.33 -4.91 18.53
C LEU A 121 -17.81 -5.75 17.34
N GLY A 122 -16.91 -6.07 16.40
CA GLY A 122 -17.23 -6.79 15.18
C GLY A 122 -17.77 -5.90 14.06
N ASP A 123 -17.58 -4.58 14.19
CA ASP A 123 -17.90 -3.57 13.18
C ASP A 123 -16.80 -3.58 12.10
N ILE A 124 -16.63 -4.73 11.45
CA ILE A 124 -15.66 -4.98 10.38
C ILE A 124 -16.36 -5.52 9.14
N SER A 125 -15.94 -5.07 7.96
CA SER A 125 -16.57 -5.47 6.70
C SER A 125 -15.53 -5.74 5.61
N SER A 126 -15.76 -6.79 4.81
CA SER A 126 -15.08 -7.00 3.54
C SER A 126 -15.72 -6.22 2.38
N GLU A 127 -16.89 -5.61 2.60
CA GLU A 127 -17.69 -4.94 1.58
C GLU A 127 -17.47 -3.41 1.55
N PHE A 128 -16.79 -2.88 2.57
CA PHE A 128 -16.35 -1.48 2.58
C PHE A 128 -15.08 -1.35 1.72
N ARG A 129 -15.26 -0.84 0.49
CA ARG A 129 -14.25 -0.73 -0.57
C ARG A 129 -14.36 0.61 -1.30
N GLU A 130 -13.38 0.90 -2.16
CA GLU A 130 -13.39 2.06 -3.05
C GLU A 130 -14.72 2.16 -3.80
N ASP A 131 -15.25 3.37 -3.89
CA ASP A 131 -16.52 3.67 -4.59
C ASP A 131 -17.76 2.92 -4.07
N THR A 132 -17.71 2.31 -2.88
CA THR A 132 -18.93 1.79 -2.25
C THR A 132 -19.92 2.94 -2.06
N VAL A 133 -21.05 2.84 -2.77
CA VAL A 133 -22.18 3.75 -2.66
C VAL A 133 -22.91 3.45 -1.36
N LEU A 134 -23.02 4.47 -0.52
CA LEU A 134 -23.67 4.40 0.77
C LEU A 134 -25.08 4.97 0.62
N ASP A 135 -26.10 4.20 1.01
CA ASP A 135 -27.48 4.68 1.10
C ASP A 135 -27.60 5.63 2.30
N PHE A 136 -27.13 6.86 2.10
CA PHE A 136 -27.13 7.89 3.12
C PHE A 136 -28.48 8.60 3.13
N ASN A 137 -29.24 8.35 4.19
CA ASN A 137 -30.40 9.15 4.52
C ASN A 137 -30.03 10.05 5.71
N LEU A 138 -30.34 11.35 5.63
CA LEU A 138 -30.09 12.30 6.73
C LEU A 138 -30.72 11.87 8.08
N GLY A 139 -31.71 10.96 8.06
CA GLY A 139 -32.31 10.34 9.23
C GLY A 139 -31.75 8.96 9.65
N SER A 140 -30.87 8.33 8.86
CA SER A 140 -30.26 7.04 9.16
C SER A 140 -28.89 6.88 8.49
N MET A 141 -27.85 6.70 9.30
CA MET A 141 -26.54 6.25 8.80
C MET A 141 -26.63 4.81 8.31
N PRO A 142 -25.96 4.45 7.20
CA PRO A 142 -25.83 3.05 6.78
C PRO A 142 -25.20 2.21 7.90
N ASN A 143 -25.62 0.95 8.02
CA ASN A 143 -25.13 0.06 9.06
C ASN A 143 -23.61 -0.15 9.00
N ASP A 144 -23.01 -0.11 7.81
CA ASP A 144 -21.60 -0.43 7.60
C ASP A 144 -20.74 0.84 7.37
N TYR A 145 -21.32 2.02 7.64
CA TYR A 145 -20.68 3.32 7.42
C TYR A 145 -19.42 3.53 8.27
N TRP A 146 -19.34 2.85 9.41
CA TRP A 146 -18.23 2.95 10.35
C TRP A 146 -17.38 1.68 10.44
N PHE A 147 -17.45 0.79 9.44
CA PHE A 147 -16.84 -0.52 9.58
C PHE A 147 -15.41 -0.53 9.08
N ASP A 148 -14.52 -1.08 9.90
CA ASP A 148 -13.13 -1.28 9.54
C ASP A 148 -13.00 -2.32 8.41
N THR A 149 -12.07 -2.09 7.48
CA THR A 149 -11.83 -3.01 6.36
C THR A 149 -10.40 -3.54 6.32
N PHE A 150 -10.24 -4.66 5.62
CA PHE A 150 -9.00 -5.41 5.57
C PHE A 150 -8.70 -5.87 4.15
N TYR A 151 -7.45 -5.69 3.77
CA TYR A 151 -6.95 -6.21 2.51
C TYR A 151 -6.04 -7.39 2.73
N VAL A 152 -6.07 -8.28 1.75
CA VAL A 152 -5.28 -9.51 1.78
C VAL A 152 -4.40 -9.65 0.57
N ARG A 153 -3.32 -10.37 0.74
CA ARG A 153 -2.54 -10.94 -0.35
C ARG A 153 -2.03 -12.30 0.04
N THR A 154 -1.82 -13.17 -0.93
CA THR A 154 -1.05 -14.39 -0.67
C THR A 154 0.36 -13.98 -0.26
N SER A 155 0.81 -14.45 0.90
CA SER A 155 2.13 -14.17 1.41
C SER A 155 3.14 -14.75 0.43
N VAL A 156 3.96 -13.88 -0.16
CA VAL A 156 5.14 -14.34 -0.87
C VAL A 156 6.06 -14.85 0.21
N LEU A 157 6.20 -16.18 0.35
CA LEU A 157 7.20 -16.77 1.23
C LEU A 157 8.50 -16.00 1.00
N THR A 158 8.89 -15.17 1.96
CA THR A 158 10.19 -14.52 1.93
C THR A 158 11.17 -15.66 2.07
N THR A 159 11.60 -16.20 0.95
CA THR A 159 12.89 -16.88 0.86
C THR A 159 13.90 -15.96 1.56
N PRO A 160 14.76 -16.53 2.42
CA PRO A 160 15.46 -15.76 3.45
C PRO A 160 16.32 -14.70 2.80
N VAL A 161 16.03 -13.42 3.08
CA VAL A 161 16.76 -12.19 2.69
C VAL A 161 17.06 -12.12 1.18
N PRO A 162 16.66 -11.07 0.45
CA PRO A 162 17.17 -10.87 -0.90
C PRO A 162 18.69 -10.95 -0.85
N LYS A 163 19.27 -11.99 -1.45
CA LYS A 163 20.72 -12.04 -1.70
C LYS A 163 21.03 -10.70 -2.36
N PRO A 164 21.96 -9.88 -1.82
CA PRO A 164 22.18 -8.54 -2.32
C PRO A 164 22.24 -8.61 -3.84
N ILE A 165 21.27 -7.95 -4.49
CA ILE A 165 21.27 -7.82 -5.94
C ILE A 165 22.64 -7.27 -6.25
N PRO A 166 23.46 -7.97 -7.07
CA PRO A 166 24.82 -7.54 -7.26
C PRO A 166 24.77 -6.08 -7.74
N GLU A 167 25.79 -5.32 -7.38
CA GLU A 167 25.94 -3.90 -7.73
C GLU A 167 26.61 -3.67 -9.11
N PRO A 168 26.51 -4.50 -10.19
CA PRO A 168 27.37 -4.28 -11.33
C PRO A 168 26.89 -3.08 -12.14
N LEU A 169 25.61 -2.68 -12.08
CA LEU A 169 25.09 -1.62 -12.95
C LEU A 169 25.43 -0.22 -12.43
N SER A 170 25.35 -0.01 -11.11
CA SER A 170 25.72 1.27 -10.48
C SER A 170 27.23 1.52 -10.60
N ILE A 171 28.06 0.50 -10.31
CA ILE A 171 29.52 0.59 -10.47
C ILE A 171 29.90 0.78 -11.94
N LEU A 172 29.23 0.09 -12.87
CA LEU A 172 29.45 0.28 -14.31
C LEU A 172 29.09 1.69 -14.76
N LEU A 173 27.95 2.24 -14.31
CA LEU A 173 27.55 3.62 -14.61
C LEU A 173 28.55 4.64 -14.06
N PHE A 174 29.01 4.48 -12.82
CA PHE A 174 30.04 5.34 -12.23
C PHE A 174 31.38 5.20 -12.97
N ALA A 175 31.80 3.97 -13.32
CA ALA A 175 33.03 3.73 -14.06
C ALA A 175 32.99 4.37 -15.46
N VAL A 176 31.87 4.23 -16.18
CA VAL A 176 31.68 4.86 -17.48
C VAL A 176 31.68 6.39 -17.37
N ALA A 177 31.04 6.94 -16.34
CA ALA A 177 31.05 8.38 -16.08
C ALA A 177 32.46 8.91 -15.79
N PHE A 178 33.26 8.19 -15.00
CA PHE A 178 34.66 8.54 -14.72
C PHE A 178 35.55 8.48 -15.98
N ILE A 179 35.38 7.46 -16.83
CA ILE A 179 36.13 7.33 -18.09
C ILE A 179 35.78 8.48 -19.04
N MET A 180 34.49 8.85 -19.15
CA MET A 180 34.07 9.98 -19.97
C MET A 180 34.61 11.33 -19.44
N LEU A 181 34.66 11.50 -18.12
CA LEU A 181 35.20 12.71 -17.50
C LEU A 181 36.70 12.86 -17.75
N GLN A 182 37.47 11.79 -17.54
CA GLN A 182 38.91 11.73 -17.83
C GLN A 182 39.21 12.06 -19.31
N ALA A 183 38.45 11.51 -20.24
CA ALA A 183 38.62 11.78 -21.67
C ALA A 183 38.35 13.26 -22.04
N LYS A 184 37.39 13.91 -21.37
CA LYS A 184 37.12 15.34 -21.55
C LYS A 184 38.23 16.23 -21.00
N LEU A 185 38.73 15.94 -19.80
CA LEU A 185 39.79 16.73 -19.17
C LEU A 185 41.11 16.68 -19.96
N ARG A 186 41.43 15.52 -20.55
CA ARG A 186 42.63 15.34 -21.38
C ARG A 186 42.58 16.15 -22.69
N LYS A 187 41.39 16.32 -23.27
CA LYS A 187 41.21 17.08 -24.52
C LYS A 187 41.32 18.59 -24.33
N ASN A 188 41.11 19.09 -23.12
CA ASN A 188 41.20 20.51 -22.78
C ASN A 188 42.58 20.91 -22.24
N SER A 189 43.49 19.94 -22.06
CA SER A 189 44.86 20.17 -21.55
C SER A 189 45.92 20.06 -22.66
N ALA A 190 45.50 20.11 -23.93
CA ALA A 190 46.35 20.12 -25.12
C ALA A 190 46.06 21.36 -25.97
#